data_AF-A0A1I1HI02-F1
#
_entry.id   AF-A0A1I1HI02-F1
#
_cell.length_a   1.000
_cell.length_b   1.000
_cell.length_c   1.000
_cell.angle_alpha   90.00
_cell.angle_beta   90.00
_cell.angle_gamma   90.00
#
_symmetry.space_group_name_H-M   'P 1'
#
loop_
_entity.id
_entity.type
_entity.pdbx_description
1 polymer ?
#
loop_
_entity_poly.entity_id
_entity_poly.type
_entity_poly.pdbx_seq_one_letter_code
_entity_poly.pdbx_strand_id
1 'polypeptide(L)'
;MSGRPIGTSFAYVVEPRFSGGTSAAVAAELRVTAQLGPVVVHARRSTMFGGDRHVAPVLRQAIDELSLPLIWDAPEIKADVVIFHNPSFLKFQTTFGGRIFARQLIVVTHENFLRPGGVEAFDVATCLDQIDRATLALSKCLAPISVHNRATMTEWLSAHRGRLDWKVLGSDWFNICVPDVSEPRDPPRDRRGRHSRPTREKFPPLADLDLCFPPHSEANVILGADFLMAAEVARPHWTMLAFGSLDVARFFEMVDFLVYFTAPTWRESFGRVIAEALAAGKVVLTDPDTGATFGDAVVACRPEEVDRLVQGFVAAPDSYTAQVQRAKPVLEALSASAFHRRLVQLLELEAGVCV
;
A
#
# COMPACT_ATOMS: atom_id res chain seq x y z
N MET A 1 27.58 -25.51 -24.99
CA MET A 1 26.74 -24.44 -24.40
C MET A 1 25.61 -25.11 -23.66
N SER A 2 25.84 -25.45 -22.39
CA SER A 2 24.87 -26.13 -21.53
C SER A 2 23.86 -25.12 -20.99
N GLY A 3 22.61 -25.23 -21.42
CA GLY A 3 21.51 -24.39 -20.96
C GLY A 3 21.33 -24.53 -19.45
N ARG A 4 21.34 -23.38 -18.74
CA ARG A 4 20.81 -23.32 -17.38
C ARG A 4 19.35 -23.80 -17.42
N PRO A 5 18.88 -24.59 -16.45
CA PRO A 5 17.44 -24.79 -16.28
C PRO A 5 16.81 -23.39 -16.13
N ILE A 6 15.89 -23.06 -17.03
CA ILE A 6 15.26 -21.74 -17.09
C ILE A 6 14.37 -21.64 -15.85
N GLY A 7 14.80 -20.86 -14.85
CA GLY A 7 13.97 -20.53 -13.70
C GLY A 7 12.65 -19.88 -14.14
N THR A 8 11.62 -19.94 -13.30
CA THR A 8 10.31 -19.34 -13.55
C THR A 8 10.45 -17.92 -14.11
N SER A 9 9.85 -17.66 -15.26
CA SER A 9 9.83 -16.33 -15.87
C SER A 9 8.67 -15.48 -15.33
N PHE A 10 8.93 -14.19 -15.10
CA PHE A 10 7.96 -13.26 -14.53
C PHE A 10 7.70 -12.07 -15.47
N ALA A 11 6.43 -11.68 -15.57
CA ALA A 11 6.02 -10.43 -16.22
C ALA A 11 5.21 -9.58 -15.25
N TYR A 12 5.65 -8.34 -15.02
CA TYR A 12 4.92 -7.35 -14.23
C TYR A 12 4.11 -6.45 -15.16
N VAL A 13 2.78 -6.45 -15.03
CA VAL A 13 1.89 -5.57 -15.80
C VAL A 13 1.50 -4.40 -14.92
N VAL A 14 1.93 -3.20 -15.30
CA VAL A 14 1.78 -1.99 -14.47
C VAL A 14 1.36 -0.79 -15.31
N GLU A 15 0.61 0.13 -14.71
CA GLU A 15 0.58 1.52 -15.16
C GLU A 15 1.64 2.28 -14.35
N PRO A 16 2.87 2.47 -14.89
CA PRO A 16 4.01 2.89 -14.10
C PRO A 16 3.97 4.36 -13.69
N ARG A 17 2.96 5.12 -14.16
CA ARG A 17 2.73 6.53 -13.81
C ARG A 17 1.98 6.72 -12.50
N PHE A 18 1.41 5.67 -11.91
CA PHE A 18 0.90 5.74 -10.53
C PHE A 18 2.00 6.25 -9.59
N SER A 19 1.72 7.28 -8.80
CA SER A 19 2.68 7.77 -7.80
C SER A 19 2.42 7.12 -6.43
N GLY A 20 3.41 7.24 -5.55
CA GLY A 20 3.33 6.85 -4.14
C GLY A 20 3.31 5.32 -3.93
N GLY A 21 2.48 4.87 -2.97
CA GLY A 21 2.47 3.50 -2.45
C GLY A 21 2.49 2.37 -3.47
N THR A 22 1.67 2.42 -4.53
CA THR A 22 1.63 1.35 -5.54
C THR A 22 2.98 1.15 -6.24
N SER A 23 3.57 2.22 -6.78
CA SER A 23 4.86 2.12 -7.47
C SER A 23 6.01 1.79 -6.52
N ALA A 24 5.94 2.23 -5.26
CA ALA A 24 6.91 1.84 -4.25
C ALA A 24 6.81 0.34 -3.88
N ALA A 25 5.58 -0.19 -3.79
CA ALA A 25 5.35 -1.61 -3.56
C ALA A 25 5.91 -2.44 -4.71
N VAL A 26 5.54 -2.13 -5.96
CA VAL A 26 6.08 -2.82 -7.14
C VAL A 26 7.61 -2.75 -7.19
N ALA A 27 8.20 -1.58 -6.92
CA ALA A 27 9.65 -1.42 -6.91
C ALA A 27 10.35 -2.32 -5.87
N ALA A 28 9.75 -2.50 -4.70
CA ALA A 28 10.28 -3.40 -3.68
C ALA A 28 10.11 -4.88 -4.10
N GLU A 29 8.96 -5.24 -4.67
CA GLU A 29 8.68 -6.58 -5.16
C GLU A 29 9.64 -7.00 -6.28
N LEU A 30 9.92 -6.11 -7.24
CA LEU A 30 10.85 -6.38 -8.34
C LEU A 30 12.25 -6.80 -7.83
N ARG A 31 12.73 -6.16 -6.76
CA ARG A 31 14.02 -6.50 -6.14
C ARG A 31 14.04 -7.88 -5.51
N VAL A 32 12.90 -8.38 -5.05
CA VAL A 32 12.77 -9.75 -4.54
C VAL A 32 12.60 -10.73 -5.69
N THR A 33 11.67 -10.46 -6.61
CA THR A 33 11.32 -11.37 -7.70
C THR A 33 12.46 -11.60 -8.68
N ALA A 34 13.29 -10.58 -8.95
CA ALA A 34 14.47 -10.72 -9.82
C ALA A 34 15.52 -11.72 -9.28
N GLN A 35 15.46 -12.09 -8.00
CA GLN A 35 16.32 -13.12 -7.40
C GLN A 35 15.81 -14.54 -7.71
N LEU A 36 14.54 -14.68 -8.08
CA LEU A 36 13.89 -15.97 -8.35
C LEU A 36 13.91 -16.37 -9.84
N GLY A 37 14.02 -15.39 -10.74
CA GLY A 37 14.03 -15.66 -12.17
C GLY A 37 14.02 -14.39 -13.03
N PRO A 38 14.05 -14.53 -14.36
CA PRO A 38 14.03 -13.39 -15.27
C PRO A 38 12.72 -12.62 -15.16
N VAL A 39 12.81 -11.29 -15.09
CA VAL A 39 11.65 -10.38 -14.96
C VAL A 39 11.60 -9.42 -16.15
N VAL A 40 10.41 -9.22 -16.71
CA VAL A 40 10.11 -8.17 -17.69
C VAL A 40 9.00 -7.27 -17.15
N VAL A 41 9.19 -5.95 -17.22
CA VAL A 41 8.17 -4.98 -16.84
C VAL A 41 7.41 -4.53 -18.09
N HIS A 42 6.12 -4.82 -18.13
CA HIS A 42 5.20 -4.40 -19.17
C HIS A 42 4.38 -3.21 -18.70
N ALA A 43 4.72 -2.03 -19.20
CA ALA A 43 3.99 -0.81 -18.94
C ALA A 43 2.75 -0.73 -19.84
N ARG A 44 1.62 -0.34 -19.26
CA ARG A 44 0.36 -0.05 -19.97
C ARG A 44 -0.02 1.39 -19.80
N ARG A 45 -0.29 2.06 -20.93
CA ARG A 45 -0.86 3.40 -20.92
C ARG A 45 -2.36 3.33 -20.64
N SER A 46 -2.79 4.16 -19.70
CA SER A 46 -4.19 4.47 -19.39
C SER A 46 -4.49 5.95 -19.60
N THR A 47 -5.78 6.26 -19.77
CA THR A 47 -6.33 7.62 -19.81
C THR A 47 -6.44 8.26 -18.43
N MET A 48 -6.11 7.53 -17.37
CA MET A 48 -6.12 8.05 -15.99
C MET A 48 -5.09 9.16 -15.77
N PHE A 49 -4.04 9.20 -16.59
CA PHE A 49 -2.94 10.15 -16.46
C PHE A 49 -2.69 10.90 -17.77
N GLY A 50 -2.46 12.20 -17.67
CA GLY A 50 -2.04 13.04 -18.80
C GLY A 50 -0.68 12.63 -19.38
N GLY A 51 -0.39 13.14 -20.58
CA GLY A 51 0.82 12.80 -21.35
C GLY A 51 2.13 13.19 -20.66
N ASP A 52 2.10 14.25 -19.85
CA ASP A 52 3.30 14.80 -19.20
C ASP A 52 3.76 13.99 -17.97
N ARG A 53 2.98 12.99 -17.55
CA ARG A 53 3.30 12.20 -16.37
C ARG A 53 4.27 11.07 -16.74
N HIS A 54 5.43 11.06 -16.11
CA HIS A 54 6.46 10.03 -16.32
C HIS A 54 6.31 8.84 -15.36
N VAL A 55 7.10 7.79 -15.63
CA VAL A 55 7.27 6.65 -14.70
C VAL A 55 7.64 7.18 -13.32
N ALA A 56 7.00 6.64 -12.27
CA ALA A 56 7.30 7.03 -10.91
C ALA A 56 8.80 6.84 -10.60
N PRO A 57 9.49 7.85 -10.03
CA PRO A 57 10.94 7.80 -9.83
C PRO A 57 11.43 6.55 -9.10
N VAL A 58 10.74 6.13 -8.03
CA VAL A 58 11.08 4.92 -7.26
C VAL A 58 11.03 3.63 -8.08
N LEU A 59 10.07 3.53 -9.00
CA LEU A 59 9.94 2.38 -9.89
C LEU A 59 10.98 2.44 -11.00
N ARG A 60 11.23 3.64 -11.56
CA ARG A 60 12.29 3.83 -12.56
C ARG A 60 13.65 3.42 -12.00
N GLN A 61 13.97 3.88 -10.80
CA GLN A 61 15.21 3.55 -10.10
C GLN A 61 15.36 2.03 -9.95
N ALA A 62 14.33 1.32 -9.46
CA ALA A 62 14.40 -0.13 -9.30
C ALA A 62 14.58 -0.87 -10.64
N ILE A 63 13.92 -0.42 -11.71
CA ILE A 63 14.06 -0.98 -13.06
C ILE A 63 15.50 -0.80 -13.56
N ASP A 64 16.09 0.38 -13.37
CA ASP A 64 17.45 0.68 -13.79
C ASP A 64 18.50 -0.09 -12.99
N GLU A 65 18.37 -0.09 -11.66
CA GLU A 65 19.25 -0.83 -10.74
C GLU A 65 19.33 -2.33 -11.10
N LEU A 66 18.19 -2.92 -11.45
CA LEU A 66 18.07 -4.33 -11.80
C LEU A 66 18.28 -4.60 -13.31
N SER A 67 18.50 -3.57 -14.12
CA SER A 67 18.60 -3.66 -15.59
C SER A 67 17.43 -4.42 -16.23
N LEU A 68 16.20 -4.18 -15.76
CA LEU A 68 15.01 -4.88 -16.24
C LEU A 68 14.51 -4.28 -17.56
N PRO A 69 14.08 -5.10 -18.53
CA PRO A 69 13.41 -4.60 -19.71
C PRO A 69 12.07 -3.94 -19.35
N LEU A 70 11.85 -2.73 -19.87
CA LEU A 70 10.60 -1.99 -19.77
C LEU A 70 9.95 -1.86 -21.15
N ILE A 71 8.86 -2.59 -21.37
CA ILE A 71 8.17 -2.64 -22.66
C ILE A 71 6.82 -1.94 -22.54
N TRP A 72 6.62 -0.89 -23.32
CA TRP A 72 5.36 -0.15 -23.37
C TRP A 72 4.38 -0.79 -24.36
N ASP A 73 3.14 -0.94 -23.93
CA ASP A 73 1.99 -1.33 -24.75
C ASP A 73 2.25 -2.55 -25.66
N ALA A 74 2.97 -3.55 -25.14
CA ALA A 74 3.29 -4.76 -25.89
C ALA A 74 2.01 -5.41 -26.48
N PRO A 75 1.97 -5.89 -27.72
CA PRO A 75 0.79 -6.57 -28.24
C PRO A 75 0.53 -7.90 -27.49
N GLU A 76 1.59 -8.55 -27.03
CA GLU A 76 1.54 -9.81 -26.28
C GLU A 76 2.47 -9.74 -25.06
N ILE A 77 2.01 -10.30 -23.94
CA ILE A 77 2.75 -10.48 -22.69
C ILE A 77 2.79 -11.98 -22.40
N LYS A 78 3.98 -12.55 -22.24
CA LYS A 78 4.19 -13.99 -22.03
C LYS A 78 5.17 -14.23 -20.88
N ALA A 79 4.76 -15.03 -19.90
CA ALA A 79 5.60 -15.46 -18.78
C ALA A 79 4.98 -16.68 -18.10
N ASP A 80 5.74 -17.39 -17.27
CA ASP A 80 5.15 -18.42 -16.40
C ASP A 80 4.20 -17.76 -15.40
N VAL A 81 4.63 -16.66 -14.78
CA VAL A 81 3.83 -15.90 -13.83
C VAL A 81 3.69 -14.46 -14.29
N VAL A 82 2.45 -14.03 -14.46
CA VAL A 82 2.11 -12.63 -14.72
C VAL A 82 1.54 -12.01 -13.46
N ILE A 83 2.19 -10.95 -12.96
CA ILE A 83 1.75 -10.17 -11.81
C ILE A 83 1.21 -8.84 -12.33
N PHE A 84 -0.11 -8.70 -12.31
CA PHE A 84 -0.81 -7.50 -12.72
C PHE A 84 -1.06 -6.61 -11.51
N HIS A 85 -0.57 -5.38 -11.52
CA HIS A 85 -0.80 -4.45 -10.43
C HIS A 85 -1.89 -3.42 -10.72
N ASN A 86 -2.82 -3.38 -9.78
CA ASN A 86 -3.87 -2.38 -9.61
C ASN A 86 -4.83 -2.26 -10.82
N PRO A 87 -5.89 -3.09 -10.90
CA PRO A 87 -6.82 -3.07 -12.02
C PRO A 87 -7.51 -1.72 -12.25
N SER A 88 -7.57 -0.85 -11.25
CA SER A 88 -8.31 0.42 -11.33
C SER A 88 -7.79 1.41 -12.37
N PHE A 89 -6.59 1.24 -12.94
CA PHE A 89 -6.17 2.07 -14.10
C PHE A 89 -7.00 1.79 -15.37
N LEU A 90 -7.70 0.65 -15.43
CA LEU A 90 -8.55 0.27 -16.56
C LEU A 90 -9.95 0.90 -16.51
N LYS A 91 -10.32 1.60 -15.43
CA LYS A 91 -11.69 2.09 -15.21
C LYS A 91 -12.20 3.11 -16.24
N PHE A 92 -11.30 3.71 -17.00
CA PHE A 92 -11.61 4.62 -18.11
C PHE A 92 -11.20 4.05 -19.47
N GLN A 93 -10.85 2.77 -19.51
CA GLN A 93 -10.50 2.04 -20.72
C GLN A 93 -11.69 1.20 -21.19
N THR A 94 -11.79 1.02 -22.51
CA THR A 94 -12.76 0.10 -23.12
C THR A 94 -12.14 -1.27 -23.41
N THR A 95 -10.81 -1.35 -23.54
CA THR A 95 -10.06 -2.59 -23.76
C THR A 95 -8.69 -2.52 -23.08
N PHE A 96 -8.10 -3.68 -22.76
CA PHE A 96 -6.73 -3.77 -22.24
C PHE A 96 -5.65 -3.40 -23.27
N GLY A 97 -5.93 -3.51 -24.57
CA GLY A 97 -4.96 -3.16 -25.62
C GLY A 97 -3.80 -4.15 -25.81
N GLY A 98 -4.00 -5.43 -25.48
CA GLY A 98 -3.02 -6.50 -25.67
C GLY A 98 -3.56 -7.88 -25.27
N ARG A 99 -2.70 -8.90 -25.32
CA ARG A 99 -3.01 -10.25 -24.84
C ARG A 99 -2.00 -10.70 -23.78
N ILE A 100 -2.47 -11.46 -22.81
CA ILE A 100 -1.67 -12.04 -21.72
C ILE A 100 -1.72 -13.56 -21.86
N PHE A 101 -0.57 -14.21 -21.90
CA PHE A 101 -0.43 -15.66 -21.88
C PHE A 101 0.42 -16.06 -20.69
N ALA A 102 -0.14 -16.83 -19.76
CA ALA A 102 0.55 -17.19 -18.54
C ALA A 102 0.22 -18.61 -18.08
N ARG A 103 1.12 -19.22 -17.29
CA ARG A 103 0.71 -20.36 -16.47
C ARG A 103 -0.18 -19.86 -15.33
N GLN A 104 0.23 -18.77 -14.69
CA GLN A 104 -0.48 -18.15 -13.58
C GLN A 104 -0.61 -16.63 -13.78
N LEU A 105 -1.83 -16.11 -13.59
CA LEU A 105 -2.10 -14.68 -13.50
C LEU A 105 -2.48 -14.32 -12.06
N ILE A 106 -1.71 -13.42 -11.46
CA ILE A 106 -1.97 -12.84 -10.14
C ILE A 106 -2.32 -11.36 -10.32
N VAL A 107 -3.53 -10.96 -9.94
CA VAL A 107 -3.97 -9.56 -10.01
C VAL A 107 -3.96 -8.95 -8.62
N VAL A 108 -2.94 -8.15 -8.34
CA VAL A 108 -2.73 -7.46 -7.06
C VAL A 108 -3.59 -6.20 -7.00
N THR A 109 -4.44 -6.08 -5.98
CA THR A 109 -5.42 -4.99 -5.86
C THR A 109 -4.96 -3.94 -4.86
N HIS A 110 -4.44 -2.82 -5.36
CA HIS A 110 -3.95 -1.73 -4.52
C HIS A 110 -5.05 -0.74 -4.06
N GLU A 111 -6.25 -0.90 -4.61
CA GLU A 111 -7.44 -0.13 -4.27
C GLU A 111 -8.53 -1.07 -3.74
N ASN A 112 -9.29 -0.63 -2.74
CA ASN A 112 -10.43 -1.38 -2.22
C ASN A 112 -11.53 -1.48 -3.29
N PHE A 113 -12.25 -2.59 -3.32
CA PHE A 113 -13.38 -2.72 -4.26
C PHE A 113 -14.58 -1.92 -3.75
N LEU A 114 -14.77 -1.88 -2.44
CA LEU A 114 -15.84 -1.16 -1.76
C LEU A 114 -15.24 -0.10 -0.84
N ARG A 115 -15.90 1.06 -0.81
CA ARG A 115 -15.70 2.10 0.20
C ARG A 115 -16.60 1.84 1.41
N PRO A 116 -16.33 2.48 2.56
CA PRO A 116 -17.29 2.51 3.66
C PRO A 116 -18.70 2.88 3.16
N GLY A 117 -19.69 2.09 3.56
CA GLY A 117 -21.07 2.18 3.07
C GLY A 117 -21.38 1.29 1.86
N GLY A 118 -20.45 0.46 1.41
CA GLY A 118 -20.69 -0.53 0.35
C GLY A 118 -20.71 0.03 -1.07
N VAL A 119 -20.34 1.30 -1.24
CA VAL A 119 -20.25 1.95 -2.55
C VAL A 119 -18.99 1.47 -3.27
N GLU A 120 -19.12 1.11 -4.53
CA GLU A 120 -17.98 0.69 -5.34
C GLU A 120 -16.93 1.81 -5.48
N ALA A 121 -15.65 1.49 -5.30
CA ALA A 121 -14.60 2.50 -5.34
C ALA A 121 -14.24 2.94 -6.76
N PHE A 122 -14.40 2.04 -7.72
CA PHE A 122 -14.24 2.19 -9.17
C PHE A 122 -15.07 1.10 -9.86
N ASP A 123 -15.25 1.14 -11.18
CA ASP A 123 -15.96 0.07 -11.91
C ASP A 123 -15.11 -1.21 -11.92
N VAL A 124 -15.28 -2.04 -10.87
CA VAL A 124 -14.47 -3.25 -10.64
C VAL A 124 -14.77 -4.26 -11.73
N ALA A 125 -16.05 -4.44 -12.05
CA ALA A 125 -16.48 -5.43 -13.01
C ALA A 125 -15.87 -5.18 -14.38
N THR A 126 -15.94 -3.94 -14.91
CA THR A 126 -15.36 -3.61 -16.21
C THR A 126 -13.85 -3.76 -16.22
N CYS A 127 -13.15 -3.44 -15.12
CA CYS A 127 -11.71 -3.64 -15.04
C CYS A 127 -11.34 -5.13 -15.07
N LEU A 128 -12.03 -5.96 -14.28
CA LEU A 128 -11.77 -7.40 -14.23
C LEU A 128 -12.19 -8.12 -15.52
N ASP A 129 -13.32 -7.74 -16.12
CA ASP A 129 -13.80 -8.26 -17.41
C ASP A 129 -12.76 -7.99 -18.53
N GLN A 130 -12.13 -6.82 -18.52
CA GLN A 130 -11.08 -6.48 -19.49
C GLN A 130 -9.84 -7.34 -19.33
N ILE A 131 -9.40 -7.59 -18.08
CA ILE A 131 -8.24 -8.45 -17.80
C ILE A 131 -8.57 -9.89 -18.20
N ASP A 132 -9.76 -10.37 -17.83
CA ASP A 132 -10.22 -11.73 -18.10
C ASP A 132 -10.23 -12.04 -19.60
N ARG A 133 -10.87 -11.16 -20.40
CA ARG A 133 -10.96 -11.30 -21.87
C ARG A 133 -9.61 -11.23 -22.57
N ALA A 134 -8.65 -10.50 -21.99
CA ALA A 134 -7.31 -10.36 -22.56
C ALA A 134 -6.38 -11.52 -22.21
N THR A 135 -6.78 -12.43 -21.31
CA THR A 135 -5.87 -13.42 -20.70
C THR A 135 -6.23 -14.85 -21.08
N LEU A 136 -5.22 -15.60 -21.54
CA LEU A 136 -5.23 -17.06 -21.52
C LEU A 136 -4.26 -17.55 -20.44
N ALA A 137 -4.80 -18.05 -19.32
CA ALA A 137 -4.00 -18.60 -18.22
C ALA A 137 -4.61 -19.87 -17.61
N LEU A 138 -3.75 -20.76 -17.08
CA LEU A 138 -4.21 -21.98 -16.40
C LEU A 138 -4.81 -21.67 -15.02
N SER A 139 -4.31 -20.62 -14.36
CA SER A 139 -4.76 -20.16 -13.05
C SER A 139 -4.88 -18.64 -13.03
N LYS A 140 -5.96 -18.13 -12.42
CA LYS A 140 -6.24 -16.70 -12.26
C LYS A 140 -6.67 -16.44 -10.82
N CYS A 141 -6.01 -15.51 -10.15
CA CYS A 141 -6.37 -15.12 -8.79
C CYS A 141 -6.23 -13.62 -8.54
N LEU A 142 -7.12 -13.10 -7.71
CA LEU A 142 -6.99 -11.79 -7.09
C LEU A 142 -6.14 -11.90 -5.82
N ALA A 143 -5.28 -10.92 -5.63
CA ALA A 143 -4.31 -10.87 -4.55
C ALA A 143 -4.52 -9.59 -3.72
N PRO A 144 -5.32 -9.66 -2.64
CA PRO A 144 -5.57 -8.50 -1.79
C PRO A 144 -4.30 -8.12 -1.04
N ILE A 145 -4.10 -6.82 -0.81
CA ILE A 145 -2.87 -6.33 -0.15
C ILE A 145 -3.01 -6.18 1.38
N SER A 146 -4.20 -6.39 1.93
CA SER A 146 -4.48 -6.35 3.37
C SER A 146 -5.77 -7.07 3.72
N VAL A 147 -5.98 -7.28 5.03
CA VAL A 147 -7.19 -7.89 5.58
C VAL A 147 -8.45 -7.10 5.19
N HIS A 148 -8.39 -5.77 5.25
CA HIS A 148 -9.51 -4.93 4.85
C HIS A 148 -9.75 -4.98 3.34
N ASN A 149 -8.69 -4.91 2.53
CA ASN A 149 -8.80 -5.03 1.09
C ASN A 149 -9.45 -6.37 0.69
N ARG A 150 -9.03 -7.47 1.33
CA ARG A 150 -9.62 -8.80 1.20
C ARG A 150 -11.11 -8.80 1.55
N ALA A 151 -11.51 -8.18 2.65
CA ALA A 151 -12.91 -8.12 3.05
C ALA A 151 -13.77 -7.45 1.97
N THR A 152 -13.37 -6.26 1.51
CA THR A 152 -14.11 -5.52 0.46
C THR A 152 -14.17 -6.28 -0.86
N MET A 153 -13.08 -6.95 -1.24
CA MET A 153 -13.03 -7.79 -2.43
C MET A 153 -13.96 -9.00 -2.32
N THR A 154 -13.93 -9.70 -1.18
CA THR A 154 -14.72 -10.92 -0.96
C THR A 154 -16.21 -10.62 -0.90
N GLU A 155 -16.59 -9.51 -0.27
CA GLU A 155 -17.96 -9.00 -0.25
C GLU A 155 -18.43 -8.67 -1.66
N TRP A 156 -17.64 -7.90 -2.43
CA TRP A 156 -17.97 -7.55 -3.80
C TRP A 156 -18.13 -8.78 -4.70
N LEU A 157 -17.21 -9.75 -4.64
CA LEU A 157 -17.31 -11.01 -5.40
C LEU A 157 -18.54 -11.82 -5.02
N SER A 158 -18.91 -11.82 -3.74
CA SER A 158 -20.10 -12.53 -3.26
C SER A 158 -21.39 -11.90 -3.80
N ALA A 159 -21.43 -10.56 -3.92
CA ALA A 159 -22.55 -9.83 -4.52
C ALA A 159 -22.63 -10.00 -6.05
N HIS A 160 -21.53 -10.36 -6.71
CA HIS A 160 -21.43 -10.48 -8.18
C HIS A 160 -21.18 -11.92 -8.66
N ARG A 161 -21.59 -12.92 -7.87
CA ARG A 161 -21.44 -14.34 -8.23
C ARG A 161 -22.02 -14.64 -9.62
N GLY A 162 -21.28 -15.42 -10.41
CA GLY A 162 -21.68 -15.84 -11.75
C GLY A 162 -21.33 -14.86 -12.87
N ARG A 163 -20.87 -13.63 -12.55
CA ARG A 163 -20.36 -12.69 -13.57
C ARG A 163 -18.91 -13.00 -13.93
N LEU A 164 -18.09 -13.30 -12.93
CA LEU A 164 -16.66 -13.57 -13.07
C LEU A 164 -16.24 -14.68 -12.09
N ASP A 165 -15.39 -15.60 -12.55
CA ASP A 165 -14.85 -16.70 -11.74
C ASP A 165 -13.39 -16.42 -11.33
N TRP A 166 -13.22 -15.41 -10.47
CA TRP A 166 -11.92 -15.08 -9.88
C TRP A 166 -11.74 -15.78 -8.53
N LYS A 167 -10.66 -16.55 -8.39
CA LYS A 167 -10.21 -17.04 -7.08
C LYS A 167 -9.56 -15.90 -6.31
N VAL A 168 -9.61 -15.96 -4.98
CA VAL A 168 -8.84 -15.06 -4.11
C VAL A 168 -7.67 -15.84 -3.52
N LEU A 169 -6.46 -15.28 -3.52
CA LEU A 169 -5.32 -15.91 -2.87
C LEU A 169 -5.61 -16.20 -1.39
N GLY A 170 -5.17 -17.37 -0.91
CA GLY A 170 -5.40 -17.81 0.47
C GLY A 170 -4.69 -16.97 1.54
N SER A 171 -3.74 -16.12 1.16
CA SER A 171 -3.15 -15.10 2.01
C SER A 171 -3.08 -13.77 1.28
N ASP A 172 -2.88 -12.69 2.02
CA ASP A 172 -2.65 -11.37 1.43
C ASP A 172 -1.28 -11.34 0.75
N TRP A 173 -1.20 -10.52 -0.31
CA TRP A 173 0.03 -10.22 -1.04
C TRP A 173 0.97 -9.33 -0.23
N PHE A 174 0.38 -8.40 0.53
CA PHE A 174 1.00 -7.32 1.30
C PHE A 174 2.04 -6.47 0.55
N ASN A 175 2.22 -5.23 0.99
CA ASN A 175 3.26 -4.38 0.43
C ASN A 175 4.53 -4.54 1.26
N ILE A 176 5.65 -4.84 0.60
CA ILE A 176 6.95 -4.84 1.27
C ILE A 176 7.20 -3.43 1.80
N CYS A 177 7.29 -3.34 3.12
CA CYS A 177 7.71 -2.13 3.78
C CYS A 177 9.20 -2.30 4.03
N VAL A 178 10.02 -1.34 3.59
CA VAL A 178 11.47 -1.41 3.72
C VAL A 178 11.92 -0.43 4.80
N PRO A 179 11.79 -0.77 6.08
CA PRO A 179 12.40 0.05 7.10
C PRO A 179 13.70 -0.53 7.64
N ASP A 180 14.68 0.36 7.74
CA ASP A 180 15.59 0.36 8.88
C ASP A 180 14.76 0.68 10.12
N VAL A 181 14.66 -0.28 11.04
CA VAL A 181 13.91 -0.09 12.28
C VAL A 181 14.74 0.82 13.20
N SER A 182 14.14 1.92 13.61
CA SER A 182 14.75 2.86 14.56
C SER A 182 14.36 2.50 15.99
N GLU A 183 15.29 2.74 16.93
CA GLU A 183 14.98 2.64 18.35
C GLU A 183 13.97 3.72 18.77
N PRO A 184 13.09 3.41 19.76
CA PRO A 184 12.17 4.39 20.30
C PRO A 184 12.93 5.56 20.93
N ARG A 185 12.30 6.74 20.91
CA ARG A 185 12.79 7.88 21.69
C ARG A 185 12.58 7.61 23.18
N ASP A 186 13.60 7.91 23.98
CA ASP A 186 13.54 7.84 25.44
C ASP A 186 14.14 9.11 26.08
N PRO A 187 13.36 9.89 26.88
CA PRO A 187 11.92 9.77 27.06
C PRO A 187 11.14 10.32 25.86
N PRO A 188 9.92 9.82 25.59
CA PRO A 188 9.02 10.40 24.60
C PRO A 188 8.54 11.79 25.02
N ARG A 189 8.18 12.62 24.05
CA ARG A 189 7.61 13.97 24.26
C ARG A 189 6.27 14.08 23.54
N ASP A 190 5.41 15.02 23.95
CA ASP A 190 4.11 15.25 23.30
C ASP A 190 4.26 15.95 21.93
N ARG A 191 4.86 15.24 20.98
CA ARG A 191 5.13 15.69 19.61
C ARG A 191 4.34 14.83 18.65
N ARG A 192 3.24 15.38 18.14
CA ARG A 192 2.25 14.66 17.33
C ARG A 192 2.44 14.96 15.86
N GLY A 193 2.36 13.92 15.05
CA GLY A 193 2.52 13.97 13.61
C GLY A 193 1.32 13.41 12.88
N ARG A 194 1.05 13.96 11.70
CA ARG A 194 0.21 13.33 10.67
C ARG A 194 0.88 13.46 9.32
N HIS A 195 0.86 12.38 8.53
CA HIS A 195 1.32 12.39 7.15
C HIS A 195 0.35 11.64 6.25
N SER A 196 -0.10 12.25 5.15
CA SER A 196 -0.90 11.55 4.12
C SER A 196 -0.84 12.30 2.78
N ARG A 197 -1.38 11.68 1.71
CA ARG A 197 -1.63 12.41 0.45
C ARG A 197 -2.62 13.56 0.69
N PRO A 198 -2.51 14.67 -0.06
CA PRO A 198 -3.26 15.89 0.24
C PRO A 198 -4.68 15.87 -0.33
N THR A 199 -5.41 14.77 -0.13
CA THR A 199 -6.80 14.64 -0.58
C THR A 199 -7.74 14.59 0.62
N ARG A 200 -8.92 15.21 0.49
CA ARG A 200 -9.84 15.42 1.62
C ARG A 200 -10.27 14.11 2.26
N GLU A 201 -10.49 13.08 1.47
CA GLU A 201 -10.88 11.75 1.92
C GLU A 201 -9.82 11.08 2.81
N LYS A 202 -8.55 11.45 2.67
CA LYS A 202 -7.49 10.98 3.55
C LYS A 202 -7.56 11.59 4.94
N PHE A 203 -8.27 12.70 5.15
CA PHE A 203 -8.34 13.43 6.43
C PHE A 203 -9.66 13.21 7.16
N PRO A 204 -9.62 13.12 8.50
CA PRO A 204 -10.84 13.09 9.29
C PRO A 204 -11.49 14.49 9.27
N PRO A 205 -12.74 14.61 9.77
CA PRO A 205 -13.35 15.91 10.04
C PRO A 205 -12.43 16.87 10.80
N LEU A 206 -12.55 18.17 10.55
CA LEU A 206 -11.69 19.18 11.19
C LEU A 206 -11.81 19.16 12.73
N ALA A 207 -13.00 18.88 13.26
CA ALA A 207 -13.22 18.73 14.70
C ALA A 207 -12.38 17.60 15.31
N ASP A 208 -12.21 16.49 14.58
CA ASP A 208 -11.38 15.37 15.03
C ASP A 208 -9.89 15.73 14.96
N LEU A 209 -9.46 16.52 13.97
CA LEU A 209 -8.11 17.08 13.94
C LEU A 209 -7.85 17.99 15.14
N ASP A 210 -8.80 18.85 15.51
CA ASP A 210 -8.68 19.73 16.68
C ASP A 210 -8.54 18.92 17.99
N LEU A 211 -9.22 17.78 18.11
CA LEU A 211 -9.05 16.85 19.24
C LEU A 211 -7.67 16.17 19.24
N CYS A 212 -7.19 15.77 18.07
CA CYS A 212 -5.92 15.06 17.91
C CYS A 212 -4.69 15.95 18.12
N PHE A 213 -4.78 17.23 17.72
CA PHE A 213 -3.66 18.18 17.65
C PHE A 213 -3.95 19.46 18.46
N PRO A 214 -4.05 19.37 19.80
CA PRO A 214 -4.43 20.50 20.65
C PRO A 214 -3.28 21.51 20.84
N PRO A 215 -3.57 22.75 21.30
CA PRO A 215 -2.56 23.81 21.47
C PRO A 215 -1.56 23.57 22.59
N HIS A 216 -1.85 22.67 23.55
CA HIS A 216 -0.93 22.34 24.65
C HIS A 216 0.12 21.29 24.29
N SER A 217 -0.03 20.59 23.15
CA SER A 217 1.01 19.69 22.66
C SER A 217 2.29 20.48 22.42
N GLU A 218 3.44 19.85 22.65
CA GLU A 218 4.73 20.49 22.39
C GLU A 218 4.92 20.78 20.90
N ALA A 219 4.49 19.86 20.04
CA ALA A 219 4.50 20.04 18.59
C ALA A 219 3.32 19.33 17.93
N ASN A 220 2.72 19.98 16.94
CA ASN A 220 1.76 19.37 16.02
C ASN A 220 2.24 19.59 14.59
N VAL A 221 2.64 18.52 13.89
CA VAL A 221 3.19 18.58 12.53
C VAL A 221 2.26 17.84 11.58
N ILE A 222 1.70 18.54 10.59
CA ILE A 222 0.79 17.97 9.59
C ILE A 222 1.44 18.07 8.21
N LEU A 223 1.99 16.97 7.72
CA LEU A 223 2.60 16.86 6.40
C LEU A 223 1.59 16.37 5.36
N GLY A 224 1.43 17.13 4.27
CA GLY A 224 0.36 16.93 3.28
C GLY A 224 -0.91 17.71 3.60
N ALA A 225 -0.77 18.84 4.29
CA ALA A 225 -1.88 19.70 4.72
C ALA A 225 -2.44 20.60 3.60
N ASP A 226 -2.15 20.32 2.33
CA ASP A 226 -2.37 21.27 1.21
C ASP A 226 -3.81 21.75 1.12
N PHE A 227 -4.79 20.87 1.33
CA PHE A 227 -6.20 21.28 1.30
C PHE A 227 -6.59 22.15 2.52
N LEU A 228 -5.96 21.96 3.69
CA LEU A 228 -6.17 22.81 4.86
C LEU A 228 -5.55 24.19 4.65
N MET A 229 -4.35 24.23 4.07
CA MET A 229 -3.67 25.47 3.71
C MET A 229 -4.44 26.24 2.64
N ALA A 230 -4.91 25.55 1.60
CA ALA A 230 -5.74 26.15 0.54
C ALA A 230 -7.10 26.63 1.06
N ALA A 231 -7.64 25.99 2.11
CA ALA A 231 -8.85 26.43 2.79
C ALA A 231 -8.59 27.48 3.89
N GLU A 232 -7.36 27.97 4.02
CA GLU A 232 -6.96 29.00 4.99
C GLU A 232 -7.34 28.65 6.44
N VAL A 233 -7.24 27.36 6.81
CA VAL A 233 -7.58 26.90 8.16
C VAL A 233 -6.64 27.52 9.20
N ALA A 234 -7.17 28.42 10.03
CA ALA A 234 -6.39 29.13 11.05
C ALA A 234 -6.23 28.29 12.33
N ARG A 235 -5.06 27.64 12.47
CA ARG A 235 -4.62 26.94 13.69
C ARG A 235 -3.14 27.25 13.96
N PRO A 236 -2.81 28.30 14.73
CA PRO A 236 -1.43 28.76 14.89
C PRO A 236 -0.52 27.74 15.61
N HIS A 237 -1.12 26.78 16.32
CA HIS A 237 -0.41 25.68 16.98
C HIS A 237 -0.14 24.47 16.06
N TRP A 238 -0.53 24.54 14.78
CA TRP A 238 -0.23 23.52 13.78
C TRP A 238 0.89 23.97 12.85
N THR A 239 1.93 23.14 12.73
CA THR A 239 2.91 23.26 11.66
C THR A 239 2.39 22.50 10.44
N MET A 240 1.76 23.22 9.52
CA MET A 240 1.22 22.67 8.27
C MET A 240 2.28 22.72 7.16
N LEU A 241 2.54 21.57 6.54
CA LEU A 241 3.53 21.41 5.47
C LEU A 241 2.87 20.79 4.24
N ALA A 242 3.26 21.25 3.05
CA ALA A 242 2.75 20.72 1.77
C ALA A 242 3.24 19.28 1.56
N PHE A 243 2.46 18.48 0.82
CA PHE A 243 2.83 17.11 0.53
C PHE A 243 4.15 17.04 -0.25
N GLY A 244 5.10 16.24 0.25
CA GLY A 244 6.42 16.10 -0.37
C GLY A 244 7.36 17.30 -0.17
N SER A 245 6.97 18.30 0.64
CA SER A 245 7.86 19.42 0.98
C SER A 245 8.96 19.06 1.99
N LEU A 246 8.79 17.95 2.71
CA LEU A 246 9.74 17.44 3.69
C LEU A 246 9.94 15.95 3.44
N ASP A 247 11.19 15.50 3.55
CA ASP A 247 11.50 14.07 3.53
C ASP A 247 10.81 13.35 4.71
N VAL A 248 10.32 12.14 4.47
CA VAL A 248 9.52 11.41 5.46
C VAL A 248 10.35 11.01 6.68
N ALA A 249 11.64 10.70 6.53
CA ALA A 249 12.50 10.40 7.67
C ALA A 249 12.70 11.66 8.53
N ARG A 250 12.89 12.82 7.89
CA ARG A 250 12.96 14.12 8.60
C ARG A 250 11.66 14.48 9.31
N PHE A 251 10.52 14.18 8.71
CA PHE A 251 9.23 14.32 9.39
C PHE A 251 9.18 13.49 10.67
N PHE A 252 9.65 12.24 10.65
CA PHE A 252 9.67 11.39 11.84
C PHE A 252 10.65 11.84 12.93
N GLU A 253 11.68 12.63 12.63
CA GLU A 253 12.53 13.25 13.67
C GLU A 253 11.76 14.28 14.51
N MET A 254 10.75 14.92 13.91
CA MET A 254 9.95 15.97 14.53
C MET A 254 8.88 15.45 15.48
N VAL A 255 8.54 14.16 15.44
CA VAL A 255 7.37 13.60 16.12
C VAL A 255 7.71 12.32 16.88
N ASP A 256 6.92 12.03 17.92
CA ASP A 256 6.98 10.79 18.72
C ASP A 256 5.72 9.94 18.56
N PHE A 257 4.61 10.58 18.21
CA PHE A 257 3.31 9.95 17.99
C PHE A 257 2.83 10.25 16.57
N LEU A 258 2.50 9.21 15.79
CA LEU A 258 1.75 9.39 14.54
C LEU A 258 0.26 9.21 14.82
N VAL A 259 -0.53 10.25 14.58
CA VAL A 259 -1.98 10.23 14.73
C VAL A 259 -2.63 10.16 13.34
N TYR A 260 -3.25 9.04 13.02
CA TYR A 260 -3.72 8.72 11.68
C TYR A 260 -5.19 8.28 11.66
N PHE A 261 -6.08 9.22 11.37
CA PHE A 261 -7.48 8.96 11.05
C PHE A 261 -7.78 9.37 9.61
N THR A 262 -8.84 8.83 9.01
CA THR A 262 -9.30 9.20 7.66
C THR A 262 -10.74 9.70 7.71
N ALA A 263 -11.27 10.18 6.59
CA ALA A 263 -12.69 10.50 6.52
C ALA A 263 -13.52 9.23 6.76
N PRO A 264 -14.72 9.31 7.38
CA PRO A 264 -15.59 8.15 7.61
C PRO A 264 -15.98 7.41 6.31
N THR A 265 -15.95 8.10 5.18
CA THR A 265 -16.24 7.57 3.85
C THR A 265 -15.02 7.00 3.14
N TRP A 266 -13.88 6.91 3.83
CA TRP A 266 -12.61 6.45 3.28
C TRP A 266 -11.97 5.39 4.18
N ARG A 267 -11.35 4.40 3.54
CA ARG A 267 -10.52 3.42 4.24
C ARG A 267 -9.23 3.17 3.48
N GLU A 268 -8.13 3.06 4.22
CA GLU A 268 -6.86 2.67 3.64
C GLU A 268 -6.91 1.25 3.08
N SER A 269 -6.32 1.04 1.90
CA SER A 269 -6.13 -0.31 1.37
C SER A 269 -4.97 -1.03 2.05
N PHE A 270 -3.96 -0.31 2.56
CA PHE A 270 -2.84 -0.92 3.29
C PHE A 270 -2.31 -0.04 4.42
N GLY A 271 -2.19 1.27 4.21
CA GLY A 271 -1.69 2.18 5.24
C GLY A 271 -0.16 2.19 5.36
N ARG A 272 0.57 2.32 4.23
CA ARG A 272 2.05 2.34 4.22
C ARG A 272 2.67 3.34 5.21
N VAL A 273 2.05 4.51 5.39
CA VAL A 273 2.50 5.52 6.36
C VAL A 273 2.49 5.02 7.80
N ILE A 274 1.59 4.10 8.15
CA ILE A 274 1.56 3.46 9.47
C ILE A 274 2.78 2.53 9.60
N ALA A 275 3.05 1.70 8.59
CA ALA A 275 4.25 0.86 8.58
C ALA A 275 5.54 1.68 8.68
N GLU A 276 5.62 2.81 7.97
CA GLU A 276 6.74 3.75 8.01
C GLU A 276 6.91 4.41 9.40
N ALA A 277 5.81 4.73 10.10
CA ALA A 277 5.88 5.29 11.44
C ALA A 277 6.27 4.25 12.50
N LEU A 278 5.71 3.04 12.41
CA LEU A 278 6.08 1.91 13.28
C LEU A 278 7.58 1.62 13.16
N ALA A 279 8.08 1.60 11.92
CA ALA A 279 9.49 1.49 11.59
C ALA A 279 10.38 2.58 12.18
N ALA A 280 9.91 3.83 12.14
CA ALA A 280 10.62 4.98 12.70
C ALA A 280 10.54 5.05 14.23
N GLY A 281 10.09 3.97 14.90
CA GLY A 281 10.03 3.87 16.35
C GLY A 281 8.94 4.76 16.96
N LYS A 282 7.83 5.00 16.23
CA LYS A 282 6.73 5.87 16.69
C LYS A 282 5.56 5.04 17.22
N VAL A 283 4.88 5.57 18.23
CA VAL A 283 3.55 5.06 18.60
C VAL A 283 2.53 5.61 17.62
N VAL A 284 1.77 4.71 17.00
CA VAL A 284 0.71 5.07 16.05
C VAL A 284 -0.65 4.97 16.74
N LEU A 285 -1.43 6.05 16.68
CA LEU A 285 -2.82 6.10 17.13
C LEU A 285 -3.73 6.19 15.90
N THR A 286 -4.67 5.25 15.77
CA THR A 286 -5.56 5.17 14.61
C THR A 286 -6.89 4.51 14.99
N ASP A 287 -7.88 4.54 14.10
CA ASP A 287 -9.15 3.86 14.34
C ASP A 287 -9.01 2.33 14.16
N PRO A 288 -9.88 1.52 14.79
CA PRO A 288 -9.77 0.06 14.77
C PRO A 288 -9.69 -0.56 13.36
N ASP A 289 -10.45 -0.04 12.40
CA ASP A 289 -10.50 -0.61 11.05
C ASP A 289 -9.19 -0.34 10.29
N THR A 290 -8.66 0.89 10.39
CA THR A 290 -7.38 1.24 9.78
C THR A 290 -6.23 0.48 10.47
N GLY A 291 -6.33 0.30 11.79
CA GLY A 291 -5.34 -0.42 12.59
C GLY A 291 -5.33 -1.94 12.40
N ALA A 292 -6.41 -2.54 11.88
CA ALA A 292 -6.58 -3.99 11.77
C ALA A 292 -5.43 -4.70 11.04
N THR A 293 -4.81 -4.04 10.05
CA THR A 293 -3.66 -4.60 9.29
C THR A 293 -2.42 -4.76 10.17
N PHE A 294 -2.29 -3.96 11.24
CA PHE A 294 -1.11 -3.89 12.09
C PHE A 294 -1.34 -4.49 13.50
N GLY A 295 -2.58 -4.82 13.85
CA GLY A 295 -2.93 -5.45 15.12
C GLY A 295 -2.42 -4.62 16.32
N ASP A 296 -1.83 -5.31 17.31
CA ASP A 296 -1.38 -4.69 18.56
C ASP A 296 -0.14 -3.77 18.40
N ALA A 297 0.45 -3.68 17.20
CA ALA A 297 1.52 -2.72 16.92
C ALA A 297 1.01 -1.26 16.93
N VAL A 298 -0.28 -1.05 16.72
CA VAL A 298 -0.92 0.27 16.77
C VAL A 298 -1.85 0.37 17.98
N VAL A 299 -2.16 1.60 18.39
CA VAL A 299 -3.13 1.89 19.44
C VAL A 299 -4.45 2.27 18.77
N ALA A 300 -5.38 1.33 18.75
CA ALA A 300 -6.74 1.55 18.27
C ALA A 300 -7.52 2.45 19.25
N CYS A 301 -8.00 3.60 18.79
CA CYS A 301 -8.70 4.58 19.63
C CYS A 301 -9.63 5.48 18.80
N ARG A 302 -10.44 6.30 19.49
CA ARG A 302 -11.20 7.40 18.87
C ARG A 302 -10.47 8.73 19.02
N PRO A 303 -10.73 9.74 18.15
CA PRO A 303 -10.07 11.04 18.22
C PRO A 303 -10.08 11.70 19.60
N GLU A 304 -11.19 11.61 20.34
CA GLU A 304 -11.31 12.18 21.69
C GLU A 304 -10.45 11.47 22.76
N GLU A 305 -9.91 10.29 22.47
CA GLU A 305 -9.06 9.52 23.38
C GLU A 305 -7.57 9.81 23.18
N VAL A 306 -7.19 10.41 22.04
CA VAL A 306 -5.80 10.62 21.63
C VAL A 306 -5.02 11.36 22.70
N ASP A 307 -5.57 12.47 23.21
CA ASP A 307 -4.88 13.31 24.18
C ASP A 307 -4.53 12.54 25.47
N ARG A 308 -5.53 11.85 26.05
CA ARG A 308 -5.34 11.02 27.25
C ARG A 308 -4.30 9.92 27.03
N LEU A 309 -4.31 9.28 25.86
CA LEU A 309 -3.37 8.20 25.53
C LEU A 309 -1.95 8.73 25.40
N VAL A 310 -1.75 9.84 24.69
CA VAL A 310 -0.44 10.49 24.55
C VAL A 310 0.11 10.91 25.91
N GLN A 311 -0.69 11.55 26.77
CA GLN A 311 -0.27 11.90 28.13
C GLN A 311 0.11 10.67 28.95
N GLY A 312 -0.63 9.56 28.81
CA GLY A 312 -0.29 8.29 29.46
C GLY A 312 1.08 7.74 29.06
N PHE A 313 1.41 7.81 27.76
CA PHE A 313 2.73 7.38 27.26
C PHE A 313 3.86 8.31 27.68
N VAL A 314 3.63 9.63 27.71
CA VAL A 314 4.61 10.61 28.18
C VAL A 314 4.88 10.43 29.69
N ALA A 315 3.85 10.14 30.48
CA ALA A 315 3.98 9.89 31.92
C ALA A 315 4.62 8.52 32.26
N ALA A 316 4.58 7.56 31.33
CA ALA A 316 5.14 6.22 31.50
C ALA A 316 5.99 5.81 30.28
N PRO A 317 7.25 6.32 30.16
CA PRO A 317 8.15 6.03 29.04
C PRO A 317 8.34 4.54 28.74
N ASP A 318 8.38 3.68 29.76
CA ASP A 318 8.47 2.23 29.57
C ASP A 318 7.28 1.66 28.77
N SER A 319 6.08 2.22 28.96
CA SER A 319 4.90 1.82 28.18
C SER A 319 5.01 2.26 26.72
N TYR A 320 5.63 3.41 26.45
CA TYR A 320 5.89 3.89 25.09
C TYR A 320 6.87 2.94 24.38
N THR A 321 8.00 2.65 25.04
CA THR A 321 9.00 1.70 24.54
C THR A 321 8.37 0.33 24.29
N ALA A 322 7.59 -0.19 25.25
CA ALA A 322 6.90 -1.46 25.08
C ALA A 322 5.93 -1.47 23.90
N GLN A 323 5.18 -0.38 23.67
CA GLN A 323 4.28 -0.26 22.52
C GLN A 323 5.05 -0.22 21.20
N VAL A 324 6.16 0.53 21.10
CA VAL A 324 7.00 0.57 19.90
C VAL A 324 7.56 -0.82 19.57
N GLN A 325 7.99 -1.58 20.58
CA GLN A 325 8.55 -2.93 20.37
C GLN A 325 7.52 -3.94 19.84
N ARG A 326 6.21 -3.71 20.00
CA ARG A 326 5.15 -4.55 19.39
C ARG A 326 5.15 -4.47 17.85
N ALA A 327 5.75 -3.43 17.27
CA ALA A 327 5.87 -3.30 15.82
C ALA A 327 6.79 -4.35 15.18
N LYS A 328 7.80 -4.83 15.90
CA LYS A 328 8.86 -5.69 15.35
C LYS A 328 8.34 -6.94 14.62
N PRO A 329 7.49 -7.80 15.22
CA PRO A 329 6.96 -8.97 14.51
C PRO A 329 6.09 -8.60 13.30
N VAL A 330 5.35 -7.50 13.37
CA VAL A 330 4.51 -7.01 12.26
C VAL A 330 5.39 -6.55 11.09
N LEU A 331 6.43 -5.77 11.36
CA LEU A 331 7.38 -5.31 10.34
C LEU A 331 8.15 -6.47 9.71
N GLU A 332 8.56 -7.47 10.50
CA GLU A 332 9.20 -8.69 9.96
C GLU A 332 8.26 -9.47 9.03
N ALA A 333 6.97 -9.54 9.36
CA ALA A 333 5.96 -10.17 8.49
C ALA A 333 5.73 -9.40 7.18
N LEU A 334 6.05 -8.10 7.14
CA LEU A 334 5.97 -7.22 5.97
C LEU A 334 7.32 -7.04 5.25
N SER A 335 8.33 -7.81 5.63
CA SER A 335 9.70 -7.70 5.09
C SER A 335 9.86 -8.31 3.69
N ALA A 336 10.94 -7.93 3.01
CA ALA A 336 11.33 -8.56 1.75
C ALA A 336 11.57 -10.07 1.90
N SER A 337 12.12 -10.51 3.03
CA SER A 337 12.33 -11.93 3.34
C SER A 337 11.01 -12.69 3.51
N ALA A 338 10.03 -12.10 4.20
CA ALA A 338 8.70 -12.67 4.31
C ALA A 338 8.02 -12.78 2.95
N PHE A 339 8.12 -11.74 2.12
CA PHE A 339 7.58 -11.73 0.77
C PHE A 339 8.24 -12.78 -0.12
N HIS A 340 9.58 -12.89 -0.08
CA HIS A 340 10.32 -13.93 -0.79
C HIS A 340 9.82 -15.33 -0.43
N ARG A 341 9.76 -15.66 0.88
CA ARG A 341 9.24 -16.95 1.34
C ARG A 341 7.84 -17.22 0.80
N ARG A 342 6.98 -16.20 0.80
CA ARG A 342 5.61 -16.32 0.33
C ARG A 342 5.54 -16.55 -1.18
N LEU A 343 6.32 -15.81 -1.96
CA LEU A 343 6.37 -15.96 -3.40
C LEU A 343 6.86 -17.36 -3.79
N VAL A 344 7.92 -17.87 -3.15
CA VAL A 344 8.41 -19.24 -3.36
C VAL A 344 7.31 -20.29 -3.07
N GLN A 345 6.61 -20.18 -1.94
CA GLN A 345 5.51 -21.09 -1.61
C GLN A 345 4.38 -21.07 -2.67
N LEU A 346 4.06 -19.90 -3.21
CA LEU A 346 3.05 -19.78 -4.27
C LEU A 346 3.49 -20.49 -5.56
N LEU A 347 4.78 -20.45 -5.88
CA LEU A 347 5.35 -21.15 -7.04
C LEU A 347 5.39 -22.67 -6.84
N GLU A 348 5.71 -23.15 -5.63
CA GLU A 348 5.81 -24.57 -5.29
C GLU A 348 4.45 -25.28 -5.20
N LEU A 349 3.44 -24.63 -4.62
CA LEU A 349 2.09 -25.20 -4.49
C LEU A 349 1.48 -25.57 -5.85
N GLU A 350 1.88 -24.91 -6.93
CA GLU A 350 1.41 -25.24 -8.27
C GLU A 350 2.24 -26.31 -8.98
N ALA A 351 3.52 -26.47 -8.63
CA ALA A 351 4.34 -27.57 -9.14
C ALA A 351 3.83 -28.93 -8.61
N GLY A 352 3.26 -28.96 -7.40
CA GLY A 352 2.69 -30.16 -6.77
C GLY A 352 1.31 -30.58 -7.26
N VAL A 353 0.66 -29.83 -8.16
CA VAL A 353 -0.65 -30.18 -8.76
C VAL A 353 -0.47 -30.98 -10.07
N CYS A 354 0.77 -31.20 -10.51
CA CYS A 354 1.13 -32.07 -11.62
C CYS A 354 1.88 -33.32 -11.13
N VAL A 355 1.20 -34.23 -10.41
CA VAL A 355 1.60 -35.64 -10.28
C VAL A 355 0.39 -36.53 -10.48
#